data_AF-A0A183HHY4-F1
#
_entry.id   AF-A0A183HHY4-F1
#
_cell.length_a   1.000
_cell.length_b   1.000
_cell.length_c   1.000
_cell.angle_alpha   90.00
_cell.angle_beta   90.00
_cell.angle_gamma   90.00
#
_symmetry.space_group_name_H-M   'P 1'
#
loop_
_entity.id
_entity.type
_entity.pdbx_description
1 polymer ?
#
loop_
_entity_poly.entity_id
_entity_poly.type
_entity_poly.pdbx_seq_one_letter_code
_entity_poly.pdbx_strand_id
1 'polypeptide(L)'
;MRNQGLKKVNEWHTDDILWYIGHESNRKPPYPHTLTFILPKDNNFKYKSKYMGYCVAFREVTMRTQWLNAVVSSQQDFHENSAMPLVQI
;
A
#
# COMPACT_ATOMS: atom_id res chain seq x y z
N MET A 1 5.04 20.84 12.70
CA MET A 1 4.88 21.56 11.43
C MET A 1 3.62 21.03 10.74
N ARG A 2 2.58 21.84 10.53
CA ARG A 2 1.36 21.41 9.82
C ARG A 2 1.61 21.49 8.31
N ASN A 3 1.56 20.36 7.61
CA ASN A 3 1.66 20.25 6.16
C ASN A 3 0.40 20.88 5.50
N GLN A 4 0.32 22.21 5.43
CA GLN A 4 -0.85 22.93 4.90
C GLN A 4 -1.02 22.85 3.36
N GLY A 5 -0.17 22.10 2.65
CA GLY A 5 -0.23 21.98 1.18
C GLY A 5 -0.55 20.58 0.64
N LEU A 6 -0.65 19.55 1.49
CA LEU A 6 -0.89 18.18 1.04
C LEU A 6 -2.38 17.85 1.14
N LYS A 7 -3.09 17.93 0.00
CA LYS A 7 -4.45 17.41 -0.11
C LYS A 7 -4.38 15.89 -0.25
N LYS A 8 -5.03 15.18 0.68
CA LYS A 8 -5.22 13.73 0.60
C LYS A 8 -5.90 13.38 -0.73
N VAL A 9 -5.22 12.59 -1.55
CA VAL A 9 -5.73 12.20 -2.88
C VAL A 9 -6.65 11.00 -2.75
N ASN A 10 -6.20 9.96 -2.03
CA ASN A 10 -6.94 8.73 -1.79
C ASN A 10 -6.52 8.13 -0.43
N GLU A 11 -7.31 7.19 0.05
CA GLU A 11 -7.02 6.30 1.18
C GLU A 11 -7.61 4.94 0.88
N TRP A 12 -6.88 3.90 1.28
CA TRP A 12 -7.25 2.50 1.07
C TRP A 12 -6.90 1.72 2.33
N HIS A 13 -7.70 0.70 2.62
CA HIS A 13 -7.39 -0.23 3.70
C HIS A 13 -6.26 -1.16 3.26
N THR A 14 -5.25 -1.38 4.11
CA THR A 14 -4.09 -2.20 3.71
C THR A 14 -4.42 -3.67 3.48
N ASP A 15 -5.51 -4.17 4.06
CA ASP A 15 -5.97 -5.55 3.89
C ASP A 15 -6.62 -5.79 2.53
N ASP A 16 -7.19 -4.74 1.95
CA ASP A 16 -7.81 -4.80 0.62
C ASP A 16 -6.78 -4.65 -0.50
N ILE A 17 -5.48 -4.64 -0.19
CA ILE A 17 -4.43 -4.36 -1.16
C ILE A 17 -3.52 -5.59 -1.31
N LEU A 18 -3.35 -6.04 -2.54
CA LEU A 18 -2.32 -7.04 -2.85
C LEU A 18 -0.97 -6.33 -3.04
N TRP A 19 0.01 -6.71 -2.23
CA TRP A 19 1.38 -6.18 -2.26
C TRP A 19 2.35 -7.21 -2.83
N TYR A 20 3.31 -6.77 -3.65
CA TYR A 20 4.48 -7.58 -3.97
C TYR A 20 5.73 -6.73 -4.18
N ILE A 21 6.89 -7.31 -3.85
CA ILE A 21 8.19 -6.66 -4.05
C ILE A 21 8.58 -6.78 -5.51
N GLY A 22 8.93 -5.64 -6.11
CA GLY A 22 9.32 -5.57 -7.51
C GLY A 22 8.32 -4.82 -8.38
N HIS A 23 8.49 -4.99 -9.68
CA HIS A 23 7.67 -4.36 -10.71
C HIS A 23 7.65 -5.26 -11.95
N GLU A 24 6.64 -5.06 -12.80
CA GLU A 24 6.56 -5.69 -14.11
C GLU A 24 7.78 -5.31 -14.97
N SER A 25 8.43 -6.30 -15.60
CA SER A 25 9.73 -6.15 -16.28
C SER A 25 9.81 -5.05 -17.34
N ASN A 26 8.69 -4.72 -17.98
CA ASN A 26 8.62 -3.68 -18.99
C ASN A 26 8.57 -2.26 -18.41
N ARG A 27 8.42 -2.10 -17.08
CA ARG A 27 8.50 -0.80 -16.43
C ARG A 27 9.95 -0.39 -16.25
N LYS A 28 10.20 0.93 -16.33
CA LYS A 28 11.51 1.53 -16.07
C LYS A 28 11.40 2.49 -14.87
N PRO A 29 11.32 1.97 -13.64
CA PRO A 29 11.24 2.80 -12.44
C PRO A 29 12.52 3.64 -12.28
N PRO A 30 12.42 4.84 -11.68
CA PRO A 30 13.59 5.70 -11.49
C PRO A 30 14.59 5.17 -10.46
N TYR A 31 14.18 4.22 -9.60
CA TYR A 31 15.03 3.60 -8.59
C TYR A 31 14.82 2.07 -8.55
N PRO A 32 15.83 1.29 -8.13
CA PRO A 32 15.79 -0.18 -8.21
C PRO A 32 14.94 -0.82 -7.11
N HIS A 33 14.80 -0.18 -5.95
CA HIS A 33 14.06 -0.74 -4.82
C HIS A 33 12.58 -0.46 -5.01
N THR A 34 11.85 -1.42 -5.58
CA THR A 34 10.46 -1.24 -5.97
C THR A 34 9.50 -2.07 -5.13
N LEU A 35 8.28 -1.55 -5.02
CA LEU A 35 7.12 -2.19 -4.43
C LEU A 35 5.94 -1.90 -5.35
N THR A 36 5.16 -2.92 -5.69
CA THR A 36 3.94 -2.75 -6.48
C THR A 36 2.74 -3.18 -5.68
N PHE A 37 1.67 -2.39 -5.76
CA PHE A 37 0.41 -2.70 -5.12
C PHE A 37 -0.76 -2.65 -6.09
N ILE A 38 -1.68 -3.58 -5.88
CA ILE A 38 -2.82 -3.82 -6.75
C ILE A 38 -4.05 -3.72 -5.88
N LEU A 39 -4.98 -2.86 -6.27
CA LEU A 39 -6.30 -2.77 -5.67
C LEU A 39 -7.19 -3.81 -6.38
N PRO A 40 -7.59 -4.91 -5.71
CA PRO A 40 -8.68 -5.75 -6.14
C PRO A 40 -9.94 -4.88 -6.25
N LYS A 41 -10.76 -5.16 -7.26
CA LYS A 41 -11.80 -4.24 -7.72
C LYS A 41 -12.83 -3.90 -6.63
N ASP A 42 -13.11 -2.61 -6.48
CA ASP A 42 -14.49 -2.15 -6.59
C ASP A 42 -14.79 -1.95 -8.09
N ASN A 43 -15.98 -2.34 -8.53
CA ASN A 43 -16.41 -2.51 -9.94
C ASN A 43 -16.16 -1.33 -10.92
N ASN A 44 -15.62 -0.19 -10.46
CA ASN A 44 -15.37 1.02 -11.24
C ASN A 44 -13.88 1.39 -11.42
N PHE A 45 -12.94 0.61 -10.89
CA PHE A 45 -11.52 0.96 -11.00
C PHE A 45 -10.96 0.62 -12.39
N LYS A 46 -10.71 1.63 -13.22
CA LYS A 46 -9.99 1.51 -14.50
C LYS A 46 -8.52 1.85 -14.30
N TYR A 47 -7.64 0.86 -14.49
CA TYR A 47 -6.20 1.12 -14.64
C TYR A 47 -5.98 2.05 -15.84
N LYS A 48 -5.61 3.31 -15.59
CA LYS A 48 -5.22 4.26 -16.65
C LYS A 48 -3.84 3.94 -17.24
N SER A 49 -3.07 3.11 -16.54
CA SER A 49 -1.73 2.69 -16.91
C SER A 49 -1.80 1.41 -17.74
N LYS A 50 -0.91 1.28 -18.73
CA LYS A 50 -0.68 0.01 -19.45
C LYS A 50 -0.14 -1.10 -18.56
N TYR A 51 0.33 -0.74 -17.36
CA TYR A 51 0.91 -1.67 -16.40
C TYR A 51 -0.03 -1.92 -15.22
N MET A 52 -0.04 -3.15 -14.72
CA MET A 52 -0.92 -3.57 -13.62
C MET A 52 -0.45 -3.07 -12.25
N GLY A 53 -1.30 -2.33 -11.54
CA GLY A 53 -0.98 -1.83 -10.20
C GLY A 53 -0.17 -0.54 -10.17
N TYR A 54 -0.02 0.00 -8.97
CA TYR A 54 0.77 1.18 -8.65
C TYR A 54 2.17 0.77 -8.21
N CYS A 55 3.21 1.30 -8.87
CA CYS A 55 4.60 1.01 -8.53
C CYS A 55 5.20 2.20 -7.77
N VAL A 56 5.71 1.92 -6.58
CA VAL A 56 6.49 2.86 -5.77
C VAL A 56 7.97 2.48 -5.89
N ALA A 57 8.81 3.45 -6.18
CA ALA A 57 10.26 3.26 -6.32
C ALA A 57 10.98 4.06 -5.25
N PHE A 58 11.80 3.39 -4.45
CA PHE A 58 12.53 3.94 -3.32
C PHE A 58 14.01 4.09 -3.68
N ARG A 59 14.60 5.20 -3.25
CA ARG A 59 16.03 5.47 -3.46
C ARG A 59 16.92 4.47 -2.74
N GLU A 60 16.49 4.02 -1.57
CA GLU A 60 17.23 3.09 -0.71
C GLU A 60 16.37 1.90 -0.29
N VAL A 61 17.01 0.76 -0.06
CA VAL A 61 16.34 -0.45 0.43
C VAL A 61 15.71 -0.25 1.81
N THR A 62 16.37 0.54 2.67
CA THR A 62 15.93 0.90 4.02
C THR A 62 14.57 1.61 4.00
N MET A 63 14.38 2.56 3.08
CA MET A 63 13.11 3.27 2.90
C MET A 63 11.98 2.31 2.48
N ARG A 64 12.26 1.37 1.57
CA ARG A 64 11.29 0.33 1.19
C ARG A 64 10.92 -0.54 2.38
N THR A 65 11.91 -0.96 3.18
CA THR A 65 11.68 -1.78 4.38
C THR A 65 10.85 -1.04 5.42
N GLN A 66 11.15 0.22 5.70
CA GLN A 66 10.35 1.05 6.60
C GLN A 66 8.90 1.17 6.14
N TRP A 67 8.70 1.33 4.82
CA TRP A 67 7.39 1.42 4.22
C TRP A 67 6.58 0.12 4.35
N LEU A 68 7.21 -1.03 4.07
CA LEU A 68 6.61 -2.35 4.25
C LEU A 68 6.25 -2.62 5.71
N ASN A 69 7.14 -2.29 6.66
CA ASN A 69 6.86 -2.45 8.07
C ASN A 69 5.64 -1.62 8.51
N ALA A 70 5.50 -0.39 8.01
CA ALA A 70 4.34 0.45 8.30
C ALA A 70 3.03 -0.16 7.78
N VAL A 71 3.05 -0.77 6.59
CA VAL A 71 1.88 -1.51 6.06
C VAL A 71 1.55 -2.72 6.90
N VAL A 72 2.53 -3.53 7.28
CA VAL A 72 2.27 -4.71 8.12
C VAL A 72 1.73 -4.31 9.49
N SER A 73 2.29 -3.25 10.10
CA SER A 73 1.79 -2.72 11.37
C SER A 73 0.35 -2.23 11.26
N SER A 74 -0.03 -1.54 10.17
CA SER A 74 -1.42 -1.09 10.01
C SER A 74 -2.42 -2.23 9.82
N GLN A 75 -2.00 -3.36 9.23
CA GLN A 75 -2.82 -4.57 9.18
C GLN A 75 -3.00 -5.20 10.58
N GLN A 76 -1.93 -5.26 11.37
CA GLN A 76 -1.98 -5.79 12.75
C GLN A 76 -2.89 -4.95 13.66
N ASP A 77 -2.76 -3.63 13.62
CA ASP A 77 -3.59 -2.71 14.39
C ASP A 77 -5.09 -2.90 14.07
N PHE A 78 -5.44 -3.19 12.82
CA PHE A 78 -6.83 -3.46 12.44
C PHE A 78 -7.37 -4.78 13.05
N HIS A 79 -6.55 -5.83 13.04
CA HIS A 79 -6.93 -7.11 13.64
C HIS A 79 -7.10 -7.02 15.16
N GLU A 80 -6.22 -6.28 15.85
CA GLU A 80 -6.32 -6.06 17.29
C GLU A 80 -7.55 -5.23 17.67
N ASN A 81 -7.91 -4.23 16.85
CA ASN A 81 -9.10 -3.39 17.08
C ASN A 81 -10.43 -4.05 16.67
N SER A 82 -10.40 -5.06 15.77
CA SER A 82 -11.60 -5.83 15.39
C SER A 82 -11.91 -6.96 16.38
N ALA A 83 -10.95 -7.38 17.19
CA ALA A 83 -11.14 -8.41 18.20
C ALA A 83 -11.47 -7.79 19.57
N MET A 84 -12.77 -7.62 19.89
CA MET A 84 -13.43 -7.81 21.21
C MET A 84 -14.71 -6.93 21.40
N PRO A 85 -15.76 -7.38 22.14
CA PRO A 85 -15.69 -8.37 23.22
C PRO A 85 -16.39 -9.70 22.92
N LEU A 86 -15.75 -10.78 23.38
CA LEU A 86 -16.44 -12.01 23.73
C LEU A 86 -17.58 -11.67 24.70
N VAL A 87 -18.80 -11.99 24.26
CA VAL A 87 -20.01 -11.95 25.09
C VAL A 87 -19.74 -12.71 26.39
N GLN A 88 -19.70 -11.99 27.52
CA GLN A 88 -19.93 -12.63 28.82
C GLN A 88 -21.44 -12.78 28.99
N ILE A 89 -21.89 -14.04 28.91
CA ILE A 89 -23.24 -14.49 29.26
C ILE A 89 -23.35 -14.52 30.79
#